data_AF-A0A932TSP7-F1
#
_entry.id   AF-A0A932TSP7-F1
#
_cell.length_a   1.000
_cell.length_b   1.000
_cell.length_c   1.000
_cell.angle_alpha   90.00
_cell.angle_beta   90.00
_cell.angle_gamma   90.00
#
_symmetry.space_group_name_H-M   'P 1'
#
loop_
_entity.id
_entity.type
_entity.pdbx_description
1 polymer ?
#
loop_
_entity_poly.entity_id
_entity_poly.type
_entity_poly.pdbx_seq_one_letter_code
_entity_poly.pdbx_strand_id
1 'polypeptide(L)'
;MEPDGTQKLTAKQRKAILALLSEPGIDKAAALADVAPNTLWRWRREPAFREALAEARRETFASATTALAAAAAKAVVVLVEIATNPGAREAARVSAARAILERASNAIETEDLLARIAAVEERLGA
;
A
#
# COMPACT_ATOMS: atom_id res chain seq x y z
N MET A 1 -30.74 17.81 -20.65
CA MET A 1 -31.19 17.02 -19.49
C MET A 1 -30.07 16.04 -19.21
N GLU A 2 -29.32 16.25 -18.12
CA GLU A 2 -28.55 15.23 -17.39
C GLU A 2 -28.18 15.88 -16.03
N PRO A 3 -28.71 15.41 -14.89
CA PRO A 3 -28.29 15.87 -13.57
C PRO A 3 -27.22 14.91 -13.05
N ASP A 4 -25.93 15.18 -13.29
CA ASP A 4 -24.88 14.33 -12.70
C ASP A 4 -24.60 14.76 -11.26
N GLY A 5 -25.38 14.16 -10.36
CA GLY A 5 -25.30 14.37 -8.94
C GLY A 5 -24.01 13.80 -8.37
N THR A 6 -23.03 14.66 -8.12
CA THR A 6 -22.06 14.46 -7.03
C THR A 6 -22.82 14.21 -5.72
N GLN A 7 -23.24 12.96 -5.48
CA GLN A 7 -23.83 12.55 -4.21
C GLN A 7 -22.72 12.63 -3.16
N LYS A 8 -22.63 13.80 -2.52
CA LYS A 8 -21.72 14.03 -1.41
C LYS A 8 -22.05 13.04 -0.30
N LEU A 9 -21.07 12.23 0.08
CA LEU A 9 -21.20 11.29 1.19
C LEU A 9 -21.71 12.00 2.46
N THR A 10 -22.63 11.34 3.14
CA THR A 10 -23.09 11.79 4.47
C THR A 10 -22.00 11.61 5.52
N ALA A 11 -22.11 12.32 6.64
CA ALA A 11 -21.18 12.17 7.77
C ALA A 11 -21.11 10.72 8.29
N LYS A 12 -22.27 10.03 8.34
CA LYS A 12 -22.35 8.62 8.74
C LYS A 12 -21.65 7.69 7.74
N GLN A 13 -21.76 7.96 6.44
CA GLN A 13 -21.03 7.21 5.42
C GLN A 13 -19.52 7.38 5.54
N ARG A 14 -19.02 8.61 5.79
CA ARG A 14 -17.59 8.84 6.04
C ARG A 14 -17.09 8.10 7.28
N LYS A 15 -17.83 8.15 8.39
CA LYS A 15 -17.52 7.37 9.59
C LYS A 15 -17.49 5.87 9.31
N ALA A 16 -18.43 5.37 8.51
CA ALA A 16 -18.47 3.97 8.10
C ALA A 16 -17.30 3.56 7.21
N ILE A 17 -16.79 4.44 6.34
CA ILE A 17 -15.57 4.20 5.57
C ILE A 17 -14.38 4.00 6.50
N LEU A 18 -14.18 4.91 7.48
CA LEU A 18 -13.09 4.78 8.46
C LEU A 18 -13.20 3.49 9.29
N ALA A 19 -14.43 3.13 9.69
CA ALA A 19 -14.67 1.88 10.40
C ALA A 19 -14.34 0.64 9.56
N LEU A 20 -14.67 0.66 8.25
CA LEU A 20 -14.34 -0.41 7.31
C LEU A 20 -12.84 -0.53 6.99
N LEU A 21 -12.04 0.51 7.26
CA LEU A 21 -10.58 0.45 7.16
C LEU A 21 -9.93 -0.17 8.40
N SER A 22 -10.59 -0.06 9.56
CA SER A 22 -10.02 -0.44 10.85
C SER A 22 -10.47 -1.81 11.35
N GLU A 23 -11.69 -2.22 11.01
CA GLU A 23 -12.30 -3.45 11.52
C GLU A 23 -12.47 -4.53 10.44
N PRO A 24 -12.18 -5.81 10.76
CA PRO A 24 -12.51 -6.91 9.88
C PRO A 24 -14.02 -7.19 9.90
N GLY A 25 -14.65 -7.11 8.73
CA GLY A 25 -16.05 -7.53 8.52
C GLY A 25 -17.09 -6.42 8.72
N ILE A 26 -18.29 -6.66 8.18
CA ILE A 26 -19.36 -5.66 8.11
C ILE A 26 -19.95 -5.38 9.50
N ASP A 27 -20.12 -6.39 10.34
CA ASP A 27 -20.83 -6.23 11.62
C ASP A 27 -20.06 -5.36 12.60
N LYS A 28 -18.75 -5.59 12.73
CA LYS A 28 -17.86 -4.77 13.56
C LYS A 28 -17.74 -3.35 13.04
N ALA A 29 -17.57 -3.18 11.72
CA ALA A 29 -17.52 -1.86 11.11
C ALA A 29 -18.83 -1.08 11.26
N ALA A 30 -19.98 -1.76 11.16
CA ALA A 30 -21.30 -1.15 11.35
C ALA A 30 -21.50 -0.69 12.80
N ALA A 31 -21.12 -1.53 13.77
CA ALA A 31 -21.16 -1.18 15.19
C ALA A 31 -20.26 0.03 15.51
N LEU A 32 -19.01 0.04 15.03
CA LEU A 32 -18.08 1.15 15.22
C LEU A 32 -18.57 2.44 14.56
N ALA A 33 -19.20 2.32 13.39
CA ALA A 33 -19.79 3.44 12.67
C ALA A 33 -21.13 3.92 13.24
N ASP A 34 -21.69 3.20 14.23
CA ASP A 34 -23.01 3.47 14.81
C ASP A 34 -24.14 3.45 13.75
N VAL A 35 -24.17 2.38 12.95
CA VAL A 35 -25.20 2.13 11.93
C VAL A 35 -25.62 0.66 11.91
N ALA A 36 -26.82 0.37 11.40
CA ALA A 36 -27.25 -1.01 11.22
C ALA A 36 -26.40 -1.72 10.14
N PRO A 37 -26.06 -3.02 10.31
CA PRO A 37 -25.29 -3.78 9.32
C PRO A 37 -25.91 -3.76 7.91
N ASN A 38 -27.24 -3.83 7.83
CA ASN A 38 -27.95 -3.78 6.55
C ASN A 38 -27.81 -2.41 5.85
N THR A 39 -27.73 -1.32 6.62
CA THR A 39 -27.46 0.02 6.08
C THR A 39 -26.05 0.09 5.49
N LEU A 40 -25.05 -0.42 6.20
CA LEU A 40 -23.67 -0.48 5.71
C LEU A 40 -23.55 -1.38 4.48
N TRP A 41 -24.25 -2.51 4.47
CA TRP A 41 -24.32 -3.41 3.33
C TRP A 41 -24.88 -2.71 2.09
N ARG A 42 -25.97 -1.95 2.22
CA ARG A 42 -26.55 -1.15 1.12
C ARG A 42 -25.56 -0.10 0.62
N TRP A 43 -24.97 0.69 1.52
CA TRP A 43 -24.01 1.74 1.15
C TRP A 43 -22.81 1.18 0.38
N ARG A 44 -22.30 0.01 0.74
CA ARG A 44 -21.20 -0.64 -0.01
C ARG A 44 -21.54 -0.97 -1.46
N ARG A 45 -22.80 -0.92 -1.87
CA ARG A 45 -23.23 -1.13 -3.26
C ARG A 45 -23.44 0.17 -4.01
N GLU A 46 -23.46 1.31 -3.31
CA GLU A 46 -23.61 2.63 -3.90
C GLU A 46 -22.28 3.06 -4.56
N PRO A 47 -22.29 3.53 -5.82
CA PRO A 47 -21.06 3.91 -6.53
C PRO A 47 -20.18 4.91 -5.76
N ALA A 48 -20.76 5.99 -5.25
CA ALA A 48 -20.03 7.04 -4.53
C ALA A 48 -19.35 6.52 -3.25
N PHE A 49 -19.99 5.59 -2.53
CA PHE A 49 -19.40 5.00 -1.32
C PHE A 49 -18.28 4.02 -1.67
N ARG A 50 -18.44 3.21 -2.72
CA ARG A 50 -17.38 2.30 -3.18
C ARG A 50 -16.14 3.05 -3.63
N GLU A 51 -16.31 4.11 -4.40
CA GLU A 51 -15.23 4.94 -4.88
C GLU A 51 -14.46 5.58 -3.72
N ALA A 52 -15.17 6.20 -2.79
CA ALA A 52 -14.54 6.81 -1.62
C ALA A 52 -13.86 5.79 -0.69
N LEU A 53 -14.43 4.59 -0.52
CA LEU A 53 -13.77 3.51 0.23
C LEU A 53 -12.52 3.03 -0.50
N ALA A 54 -12.55 2.93 -1.83
CA ALA A 54 -11.37 2.56 -2.62
C ALA A 54 -10.27 3.62 -2.53
N GLU A 55 -10.62 4.90 -2.58
CA GLU A 55 -9.67 6.00 -2.37
C GLU A 55 -9.06 5.96 -0.99
N ALA A 56 -9.88 5.88 0.07
CA ALA A 56 -9.36 5.82 1.44
C ALA A 56 -8.46 4.59 1.69
N ARG A 57 -8.74 3.47 1.02
CA ARG A 57 -7.83 2.30 1.01
C ARG A 57 -6.51 2.61 0.32
N ARG A 58 -6.54 3.29 -0.84
CA ARG A 58 -5.32 3.71 -1.55
C ARG A 58 -4.47 4.62 -0.66
N GLU A 59 -5.06 5.63 -0.03
CA GLU A 59 -4.36 6.54 0.89
C GLU A 59 -3.73 5.81 2.08
N THR A 60 -4.47 4.86 2.67
CA THR A 60 -3.97 4.04 3.79
C THR A 60 -2.79 3.17 3.33
N PHE A 61 -2.91 2.56 2.16
CA PHE A 61 -1.85 1.74 1.59
C PHE A 61 -0.62 2.56 1.18
N ALA A 62 -0.81 3.78 0.65
CA ALA A 62 0.28 4.69 0.33
C ALA A 62 1.08 5.09 1.57
N SER A 63 0.37 5.34 2.69
CA SER A 63 1.00 5.61 3.97
C SER A 63 1.79 4.41 4.49
N ALA A 64 1.23 3.20 4.42
CA ALA A 64 1.92 1.96 4.79
C ALA A 64 3.14 1.69 3.90
N THR A 65 3.04 1.95 2.60
CA THR A 65 4.13 1.81 1.64
C THR A 65 5.28 2.76 1.96
N THR A 66 4.95 4.01 2.32
CA THR A 66 5.94 5.01 2.76
C THR A 66 6.67 4.55 4.02
N ALA A 67 5.93 4.04 5.01
CA ALA A 67 6.52 3.48 6.22
C ALA A 67 7.42 2.26 5.93
N LEU A 68 6.99 1.39 5.02
CA LEU A 68 7.77 0.22 4.59
C LEU A 68 9.07 0.65 3.89
N ALA A 69 9.02 1.65 3.00
CA ALA A 69 10.19 2.18 2.33
C ALA A 69 11.21 2.74 3.34
N ALA A 70 10.74 3.49 4.35
CA ALA A 70 11.58 4.00 5.43
C ALA A 70 12.20 2.86 6.28
N ALA A 71 11.43 1.82 6.58
CA ALA A 71 11.92 0.64 7.31
C ALA A 71 12.97 -0.13 6.50
N ALA A 72 12.76 -0.28 5.18
CA ALA A 72 13.71 -0.93 4.29
C ALA A 72 15.06 -0.19 4.25
N ALA A 73 15.05 1.15 4.19
CA ALA A 73 16.28 1.94 4.25
C ALA A 73 17.07 1.69 5.55
N LYS A 74 16.39 1.61 6.70
CA LYS A 74 17.02 1.26 7.98
C LYS A 74 17.56 -0.17 7.99
N ALA A 75 16.84 -1.13 7.42
CA ALA A 75 17.29 -2.51 7.33
C ALA A 75 18.59 -2.65 6.53
N VAL A 76 18.75 -1.88 5.44
CA VAL A 76 20.01 -1.86 4.66
C VAL A 76 21.18 -1.39 5.52
N VAL A 77 21.00 -0.36 6.36
CA VAL A 77 22.05 0.10 7.29
C VAL A 77 22.47 -1.03 8.23
N VAL A 78 21.51 -1.73 8.84
CA VAL A 78 21.78 -2.86 9.72
C VAL A 78 22.53 -3.99 9.00
N LEU A 79 22.15 -4.31 7.75
CA LEU A 79 22.86 -5.32 6.97
C LEU A 79 24.33 -4.93 6.71
N VAL A 80 24.58 -3.66 6.39
CA VAL A 80 25.96 -3.15 6.17
C VAL A 80 26.77 -3.23 7.47
N GLU A 81 26.20 -2.82 8.59
CA GLU A 81 26.83 -2.93 9.90
C GLU A 81 27.18 -4.38 10.24
N ILE A 82 26.25 -5.33 10.05
CA ILE A 82 26.50 -6.76 10.29
C ILE A 82 27.60 -7.28 9.37
N ALA A 83 27.56 -6.97 8.07
CA ALA A 83 28.53 -7.47 7.09
C ALA A 83 29.96 -6.99 7.39
N THR A 84 30.10 -5.76 7.87
CA THR A 84 31.40 -5.10 8.12
C THR A 84 31.90 -5.27 9.55
N ASN A 85 31.06 -5.76 10.49
CA ASN A 85 31.46 -5.97 11.87
C ASN A 85 32.43 -7.17 12.03
N PRO A 86 33.70 -6.94 12.43
CA PRO A 86 34.66 -8.03 12.62
C PRO A 86 34.36 -8.95 13.80
N GLY A 87 33.54 -8.50 14.76
CA GLY A 87 33.09 -9.29 15.91
C GLY A 87 31.84 -10.15 15.63
N ALA A 88 31.20 -9.99 14.48
CA ALA A 88 30.07 -10.82 14.09
C ALA A 88 30.54 -12.20 13.59
N ARG A 89 29.72 -13.24 13.81
CA ARG A 89 29.98 -14.58 13.26
C ARG A 89 30.10 -14.52 11.74
N GLU A 90 31.07 -15.24 11.16
CA GLU A 90 31.31 -15.25 9.71
C GLU A 90 30.05 -15.54 8.89
N ALA A 91 29.27 -16.54 9.30
CA ALA A 91 28.01 -16.89 8.63
C ALA A 91 27.01 -15.71 8.61
N ALA A 92 26.93 -14.92 9.68
CA ALA A 92 26.05 -13.75 9.74
C ALA A 92 26.54 -12.64 8.79
N ARG A 93 27.86 -12.44 8.71
CA ARG A 93 28.48 -11.48 7.79
C ARG A 93 28.23 -11.86 6.33
N VAL A 94 28.44 -13.14 6.00
CA VAL A 94 28.19 -13.69 4.65
C VAL A 94 26.71 -13.58 4.29
N SER A 95 25.80 -13.91 5.21
CA SER A 95 24.36 -13.79 4.97
C SER A 95 23.93 -12.34 4.73
N ALA A 96 24.44 -11.38 5.51
CA ALA A 96 24.14 -9.97 5.32
C ALA A 96 24.70 -9.43 3.99
N ALA A 97 25.97 -9.77 3.67
CA ALA A 97 26.58 -9.40 2.40
C ALA A 97 25.80 -9.96 1.20
N ARG A 98 25.38 -11.23 1.28
CA ARG A 98 24.56 -11.87 0.24
C ARG A 98 23.23 -11.15 0.06
N ALA A 99 22.52 -10.83 1.13
CA ALA A 99 21.24 -10.12 1.06
C ALA A 99 21.40 -8.72 0.41
N ILE A 100 22.49 -8.01 0.69
CA ILE A 100 22.82 -6.73 0.04
C ILE A 100 23.03 -6.92 -1.46
N LEU A 101 23.85 -7.90 -1.85
CA LEU A 101 24.16 -8.18 -3.26
C LEU A 101 22.91 -8.60 -4.05
N GLU A 102 22.10 -9.49 -3.51
CA GLU A 102 20.83 -9.92 -4.13
C GLU A 102 19.87 -8.74 -4.33
N ARG A 103 19.75 -7.84 -3.32
CA ARG A 103 18.92 -6.64 -3.45
C ARG A 103 19.45 -5.66 -4.49
N ALA A 104 20.78 -5.52 -4.59
CA ALA A 104 21.41 -4.67 -5.60
C ALA A 104 21.19 -5.21 -7.02
N SER A 105 21.37 -6.51 -7.24
CA SER A 105 21.10 -7.15 -8.54
C SER A 105 19.64 -6.97 -8.96
N ASN A 106 18.69 -7.22 -8.06
CA ASN A 106 17.26 -7.06 -8.34
C ASN A 106 16.90 -5.60 -8.70
N ALA A 107 17.57 -4.62 -8.08
CA ALA A 107 17.34 -3.20 -8.37
C ALA A 107 17.82 -2.84 -9.79
N ILE A 108 19.01 -3.30 -10.18
CA ILE A 108 19.56 -3.12 -11.54
C ILE A 108 18.64 -3.78 -12.57
N GLU A 109 18.22 -5.03 -12.34
CA GLU A 109 17.29 -5.73 -13.24
C GLU A 109 15.96 -4.98 -13.38
N THR A 110 15.44 -4.41 -12.30
CA THR A 110 14.21 -3.62 -12.33
C THR A 110 14.37 -2.34 -13.14
N GLU A 111 15.48 -1.61 -12.97
CA GLU A 111 15.79 -0.40 -13.74
C GLU A 111 15.94 -0.71 -15.24
N ASP A 112 16.65 -1.79 -15.58
CA ASP A 112 16.81 -2.25 -16.95
C ASP A 112 15.48 -2.64 -17.59
N LEU A 113 14.61 -3.34 -16.85
CA LEU A 113 13.27 -3.70 -17.32
C LEU A 113 12.39 -2.46 -17.53
N LEU A 114 12.41 -1.50 -16.61
CA LEU A 114 11.66 -0.24 -16.74
C LEU A 114 12.15 0.58 -17.95
N ALA A 115 13.47 0.66 -18.17
CA ALA A 115 14.03 1.32 -19.34
C ALA A 115 13.59 0.65 -20.66
N ARG A 116 13.55 -0.69 -20.68
CA ARG A 116 13.06 -1.44 -21.85
C ARG A 116 11.57 -1.26 -22.07
N ILE A 117 10.76 -1.19 -21.01
CA ILE A 117 9.32 -0.92 -21.10
C ILE A 117 9.08 0.47 -21.69
N ALA A 118 9.74 1.49 -21.16
CA ALA A 118 9.61 2.87 -21.66
C ALA A 118 9.96 2.96 -23.16
N ALA A 119 11.04 2.29 -23.60
CA ALA A 119 11.41 2.23 -25.01
C ALA A 119 10.39 1.50 -25.90
N VAL A 120 9.63 0.56 -25.34
CA VAL A 120 8.52 -0.12 -26.05
C VAL A 120 7.29 0.78 -26.10
N GLU A 121 6.94 1.45 -25.00
CA GLU A 121 5.82 2.40 -24.94
C GLU A 121 6.01 3.55 -25.94
N GLU A 122 7.22 4.10 -26.04
CA GLU A 122 7.57 5.16 -27.01
C GLU A 122 7.36 4.69 -28.46
N ARG A 123 7.75 3.44 -28.79
CA ARG A 123 7.57 2.87 -30.13
C ARG A 123 6.10 2.60 -30.48
N LEU A 124 5.29 2.33 -29.46
CA LEU A 124 3.85 2.05 -29.62
C LEU A 124 3.01 3.34 -29.60
N GLY A 125 3.62 4.50 -29.30
CA GLY A 125 2.92 5.78 -29.19
C GLY A 125 1.92 5.82 -28.03
N ALA A 126 2.20 5.06 -26.97
CA ALA A 126 1.42 5.03 -25.73
C ALA A 126 1.83 6.17 -24.78
#